data_AF-A0A2U1AWZ8-F1
#
_entry.id   AF-A0A2U1AWZ8-F1
#
_cell.length_a   1.000
_cell.length_b   1.000
_cell.length_c   1.000
_cell.angle_alpha   90.00
_cell.angle_beta   90.00
_cell.angle_gamma   90.00
#
_symmetry.space_group_name_H-M   'P 1'
#
loop_
_entity.id
_entity.type
_entity.pdbx_description
1 polymer ?
#
loop_
_entity_poly.entity_id
_entity_poly.type
_entity_poly.pdbx_seq_one_letter_code
_entity_poly.pdbx_strand_id
1 'polypeptide(L)'
;MTGREDQRENDLFFVCSLLEYIGRKTRNHRRVVVNALGIEKIRHLLELADIYHNENMDKLLDELVEKCHIQPGTFDNVAMCRYSLPSHFDIGKVYKRLIAAVAREKGIDFADALVEVYNSWIADKLDDYNSSMFFENPDYIFQSYLAGQPLIF
;
A
#
# COMPACT_ATOMS: atom_id res chain seq x y z
N MET A 1 -5.14 28.69 1.54
CA MET A 1 -4.27 27.59 2.00
C MET A 1 -3.98 26.73 0.80
N THR A 2 -2.73 26.70 0.33
CA THR A 2 -2.31 26.06 -0.92
C THR A 2 -2.60 24.57 -0.88
N GLY A 3 -3.65 24.13 -1.59
CA GLY A 3 -4.06 22.74 -1.74
C GLY A 3 -3.16 21.92 -2.66
N ARG A 4 -1.84 22.10 -2.57
CA ARG A 4 -0.86 21.17 -3.16
C ARG A 4 -0.53 20.13 -2.10
N GLU A 5 -0.87 18.88 -2.39
CA GLU A 5 -0.40 17.73 -1.61
C GLU A 5 1.14 17.76 -1.59
N ASP A 6 1.75 17.41 -0.44
CA ASP A 6 3.21 17.34 -0.32
C ASP A 6 3.73 16.35 -1.38
N GLN A 7 4.73 16.74 -2.16
CA GLN A 7 5.26 15.91 -3.26
C GLN A 7 5.59 14.50 -2.77
N ARG A 8 6.18 14.37 -1.57
CA ARG A 8 6.56 13.07 -1.00
C ARG A 8 5.35 12.22 -0.65
N GLU A 9 4.26 12.85 -0.23
CA GLU A 9 2.99 12.17 0.03
C GLU A 9 2.32 11.69 -1.27
N ASN A 10 2.50 12.42 -2.37
CA ASN A 10 2.05 11.99 -3.70
C ASN A 10 2.90 10.83 -4.24
N ASP A 11 4.21 10.90 -4.05
CA ASP A 11 5.15 9.82 -4.39
C ASP A 11 4.80 8.53 -3.61
N LEU A 12 4.53 8.67 -2.31
CA LEU A 12 4.05 7.57 -1.47
C LEU A 12 2.71 7.00 -1.96
N PHE A 13 1.78 7.87 -2.37
CA PHE A 13 0.49 7.45 -2.94
C PHE A 13 0.67 6.59 -4.20
N PHE A 14 1.56 7.00 -5.10
CA PHE A 14 1.87 6.24 -6.30
C PHE A 14 2.47 4.87 -5.96
N VAL A 15 3.48 4.82 -5.09
CA VAL A 15 4.10 3.55 -4.68
C VAL A 15 3.09 2.62 -4.02
N CYS A 16 2.23 3.12 -3.13
CA CYS A 16 1.16 2.30 -2.54
C CYS A 16 0.18 1.76 -3.60
N SER A 17 -0.16 2.58 -4.59
CA SER A 17 -1.05 2.19 -5.69
C SER A 17 -0.41 1.15 -6.62
N LEU A 18 0.90 1.26 -6.86
CA LEU A 18 1.68 0.29 -7.64
C LEU A 18 1.78 -1.06 -6.91
N LEU A 19 2.09 -1.06 -5.61
CA LEU A 19 2.13 -2.29 -4.79
C LEU A 19 0.78 -3.00 -4.79
N GLU A 20 -0.29 -2.23 -4.65
CA GLU A 20 -1.66 -2.71 -4.75
C GLU A 20 -1.96 -3.33 -6.11
N TYR A 21 -1.54 -2.67 -7.20
CA TYR A 21 -1.68 -3.18 -8.56
C TYR A 21 -0.93 -4.50 -8.78
N ILE A 22 0.33 -4.57 -8.34
CA ILE A 22 1.17 -5.78 -8.42
C ILE A 22 0.55 -6.92 -7.62
N GLY A 23 0.09 -6.65 -6.40
CA GLY A 23 -0.57 -7.63 -5.55
C GLY A 23 -1.80 -8.24 -6.22
N ARG A 24 -2.65 -7.41 -6.85
CA ARG A 24 -3.83 -7.90 -7.60
C ARG A 24 -3.44 -8.75 -8.80
N LYS A 25 -2.50 -8.27 -9.63
CA LYS A 25 -2.10 -8.94 -10.88
C LYS A 25 -1.36 -10.25 -10.65
N THR A 26 -0.60 -10.34 -9.57
CA THR A 26 0.13 -11.55 -9.17
C THR A 26 -0.65 -12.44 -8.21
N ARG A 27 -1.86 -12.02 -7.77
CA ARG A 27 -2.69 -12.71 -6.77
C ARG A 27 -1.98 -12.94 -5.44
N ASN A 28 -1.28 -11.92 -4.96
CA ASN A 28 -0.52 -11.95 -3.71
C ASN A 28 -1.07 -10.98 -2.67
N HIS A 29 -0.88 -11.35 -1.40
CA HIS A 29 -0.93 -10.39 -0.31
C HIS A 29 0.14 -9.32 -0.52
N ARG A 30 -0.14 -8.06 -0.16
CA ARG A 30 0.79 -6.96 -0.43
C ARG A 30 2.08 -7.10 0.35
N ARG A 31 2.03 -7.74 1.53
CA ARG A 31 3.23 -8.13 2.29
C ARG A 31 4.22 -8.97 1.47
N VAL A 32 3.73 -9.89 0.64
CA VAL A 32 4.58 -10.78 -0.17
C VAL A 32 5.30 -9.96 -1.23
N VAL A 33 4.59 -9.05 -1.88
CA VAL A 33 5.14 -8.11 -2.86
C VAL A 33 6.18 -7.20 -2.21
N VAL A 34 5.83 -6.55 -1.10
CA VAL A 34 6.73 -5.64 -0.35
C VAL A 34 8.01 -6.36 0.08
N ASN A 35 7.89 -7.58 0.60
CA ASN A 35 9.05 -8.35 1.04
C ASN A 35 9.92 -8.85 -0.14
N ALA A 36 9.32 -9.15 -1.29
CA ALA A 36 10.06 -9.51 -2.49
C ALA A 36 10.83 -8.32 -3.08
N LEU A 37 10.26 -7.12 -3.03
CA LEU A 37 10.96 -5.90 -3.45
C LEU A 37 12.12 -5.56 -2.50
N GLY A 38 11.88 -5.66 -1.19
CA GLY A 38 12.84 -5.27 -0.17
C GLY A 38 12.98 -3.75 0.00
N ILE A 39 13.52 -3.34 1.15
CA ILE A 39 13.56 -1.92 1.57
C ILE A 39 14.31 -1.01 0.58
N GLU A 40 15.44 -1.47 0.04
CA GLU A 40 16.25 -0.68 -0.89
C GLU A 40 15.53 -0.41 -2.21
N LYS A 41 14.76 -1.38 -2.72
CA LYS A 41 13.95 -1.18 -3.93
C LYS A 41 12.79 -0.23 -3.64
N ILE A 42 12.17 -0.32 -2.47
CA ILE A 42 11.08 0.56 -2.05
C ILE A 42 11.56 2.01 -1.93
N ARG A 43 12.72 2.23 -1.29
CA ARG A 43 13.36 3.57 -1.25
C ARG A 43 13.58 4.11 -2.65
N HIS A 44 14.14 3.30 -3.53
CA HIS A 44 14.37 3.70 -4.92
C HIS A 44 13.08 4.03 -5.69
N LEU A 45 12.00 3.28 -5.46
CA LEU A 45 10.70 3.58 -6.08
C LEU A 45 10.11 4.90 -5.58
N LEU A 46 10.28 5.22 -4.30
CA LEU A 46 9.85 6.50 -3.73
C LEU A 46 10.68 7.67 -4.29
N GLU A 47 11.99 7.48 -4.45
CA GLU A 47 12.89 8.51 -5.02
C GLU A 47 12.60 8.84 -6.49
N LEU A 48 12.12 7.87 -7.26
CA LEU A 48 11.85 8.02 -8.71
C LEU A 48 10.35 8.13 -9.05
N ALA A 49 9.49 8.25 -8.03
CA ALA A 49 8.05 8.24 -8.24
C ALA A 49 7.60 9.37 -9.18
N ASP A 50 8.19 10.56 -9.06
CA ASP A 50 7.90 11.72 -9.90
C ASP A 50 8.11 11.46 -11.40
N ILE A 51 9.11 10.66 -11.76
CA ILE A 51 9.38 10.20 -13.12
C ILE A 51 8.36 9.13 -13.52
N TYR A 52 8.08 8.18 -12.63
CA TYR A 52 7.21 7.05 -12.89
C TYR A 52 5.71 7.38 -12.96
N HIS A 53 5.28 8.54 -12.45
CA HIS A 53 3.88 8.97 -12.56
C HIS A 53 3.38 9.05 -14.01
N ASN A 54 4.27 9.22 -14.98
CA ASN A 54 3.95 9.27 -16.40
C ASN A 54 4.20 7.94 -17.14
N GLU A 55 4.75 6.94 -16.45
CA GLU A 55 5.02 5.62 -17.02
C GLU A 55 3.77 4.73 -17.02
N ASN A 56 3.79 3.73 -17.90
CA ASN A 56 2.75 2.71 -17.91
C ASN A 56 2.94 1.75 -16.72
N MET A 57 1.92 1.66 -15.86
CA MET A 57 1.93 0.79 -14.69
C MET A 57 2.10 -0.70 -15.05
N ASP A 58 1.64 -1.16 -16.21
CA ASP A 58 1.86 -2.54 -16.68
C ASP A 58 3.34 -2.81 -16.97
N LYS A 59 4.06 -1.83 -17.52
CA LYS A 59 5.50 -1.96 -17.79
C LYS A 59 6.28 -2.06 -16.47
N LEU A 60 5.94 -1.24 -15.48
CA LEU A 60 6.55 -1.28 -14.16
C LEU A 60 6.24 -2.58 -13.42
N LEU A 61 5.00 -3.07 -13.54
CA LEU A 61 4.59 -4.37 -13.04
C LEU A 61 5.48 -5.48 -13.60
N ASP A 62 5.58 -5.60 -14.92
CA ASP A 62 6.34 -6.68 -15.57
C ASP A 62 7.81 -6.63 -15.16
N GLU A 63 8.41 -5.44 -15.16
CA GLU A 63 9.79 -5.24 -14.73
C GLU A 63 10.02 -5.65 -13.27
N LEU A 64 9.13 -5.25 -12.35
CA LEU A 64 9.29 -5.54 -10.92
C LEU A 64 9.03 -7.03 -10.62
N VAL A 65 8.04 -7.64 -11.26
CA VAL A 65 7.74 -9.07 -11.12
C VAL A 65 8.91 -9.92 -11.59
N GLU A 66 9.50 -9.59 -12.73
CA GLU A 66 10.67 -10.28 -13.27
C GLU A 66 11.91 -10.08 -12.38
N LYS A 67 12.29 -8.82 -12.11
CA LYS A 67 13.53 -8.50 -11.38
C LYS A 67 13.50 -8.92 -9.92
N CYS A 68 12.34 -8.90 -9.27
CA CYS A 68 12.19 -9.28 -7.87
C CYS A 68 11.69 -10.73 -7.71
N HIS A 69 11.59 -11.49 -8.82
CA HIS A 69 11.16 -12.89 -8.84
C HIS A 69 9.84 -13.15 -8.10
N ILE A 70 8.87 -12.25 -8.24
CA ILE A 70 7.57 -12.36 -7.57
C ILE A 70 6.80 -13.54 -8.16
N GLN A 71 6.58 -14.56 -7.36
CA GLN A 71 5.85 -15.76 -7.80
C GLN A 71 4.34 -15.51 -7.79
N PRO A 72 3.56 -16.17 -8.67
CA PRO A 72 2.11 -16.14 -8.61
C PRO A 72 1.60 -16.66 -7.26
N GLY A 73 0.67 -15.94 -6.65
CA GLY A 73 -0.01 -16.34 -5.43
C GLY A 73 -1.43 -16.87 -5.67
N THR A 74 -2.16 -17.05 -4.57
CA THR A 74 -3.54 -17.54 -4.55
C THR A 74 -4.54 -16.57 -3.93
N PHE A 75 -4.09 -15.38 -3.51
CA PHE A 75 -4.91 -14.36 -2.88
C PHE A 75 -5.52 -13.45 -3.95
N ASP A 76 -6.76 -13.76 -4.35
CA ASP A 76 -7.52 -13.00 -5.35
C ASP A 76 -8.67 -12.22 -4.67
N ASN A 77 -8.30 -11.17 -3.94
CA ASN A 77 -9.26 -10.31 -3.25
C ASN A 77 -10.23 -9.58 -4.19
N VAL A 78 -9.84 -9.40 -5.46
CA VAL A 78 -10.71 -8.85 -6.50
C VAL A 78 -11.85 -9.81 -6.81
N ALA A 79 -11.56 -11.08 -7.09
CA ALA A 79 -12.57 -12.09 -7.36
C ALA A 79 -13.41 -12.46 -6.13
N MET A 80 -12.83 -12.37 -4.93
CA MET A 80 -13.50 -12.67 -3.65
C MET A 80 -14.35 -11.52 -3.11
N CYS A 81 -14.33 -10.34 -3.73
CA CYS A 81 -15.10 -9.19 -3.28
C CYS A 81 -16.59 -9.40 -3.52
N ARG A 82 -17.40 -9.31 -2.47
CA ARG A 82 -18.87 -9.47 -2.54
C ARG A 82 -19.63 -8.14 -2.70
N TYR A 83 -18.91 -7.02 -2.61
CA TYR A 83 -19.48 -5.67 -2.61
C TYR A 83 -18.88 -4.84 -3.75
N SER A 84 -18.83 -3.52 -3.59
CA SER A 84 -18.16 -2.61 -4.51
C SER A 84 -16.65 -2.78 -4.42
N LEU A 85 -16.04 -3.21 -5.52
CA LEU A 85 -14.60 -3.35 -5.65
C LEU A 85 -13.92 -1.96 -5.62
N PRO A 86 -13.06 -1.66 -4.62
CA PRO A 86 -12.29 -0.43 -4.64
C PRO A 86 -11.24 -0.46 -5.75
N SER A 87 -10.95 0.68 -6.36
CA SER A 87 -9.82 0.78 -7.29
C SER A 87 -8.50 0.59 -6.55
N HIS A 88 -7.42 0.30 -7.27
CA HIS A 88 -6.10 0.22 -6.68
C HIS A 88 -5.63 1.58 -6.12
N PHE A 89 -6.10 2.68 -6.71
CA PHE A 89 -5.88 4.03 -6.18
C PHE A 89 -6.64 4.28 -4.87
N ASP A 90 -7.86 3.78 -4.72
CA ASP A 90 -8.62 3.98 -3.47
C ASP A 90 -7.91 3.32 -2.28
N ILE A 91 -7.43 2.08 -2.47
CA ILE A 91 -6.65 1.36 -1.47
C ILE A 91 -5.28 2.02 -1.26
N GLY A 92 -4.61 2.42 -2.35
CA GLY A 92 -3.34 3.14 -2.28
C GLY A 92 -3.44 4.42 -1.45
N LYS A 93 -4.56 5.14 -1.53
CA LYS A 93 -4.83 6.33 -0.71
C LYS A 93 -4.98 6.03 0.77
N VAL A 94 -5.61 4.91 1.12
CA VAL A 94 -5.76 4.47 2.52
C VAL A 94 -4.40 4.12 3.10
N TYR A 95 -3.61 3.29 2.40
CA TYR A 95 -2.25 2.95 2.83
C TYR A 95 -1.36 4.18 2.97
N LYS A 96 -1.38 5.08 1.97
CA LYS A 96 -0.61 6.34 2.02
C LYS A 96 -0.91 7.15 3.28
N ARG A 97 -2.19 7.29 3.65
CA ARG A 97 -2.59 8.04 4.85
C ARG A 97 -2.09 7.37 6.13
N LEU A 98 -2.25 6.05 6.22
CA LEU A 98 -1.78 5.28 7.36
C LEU A 98 -0.25 5.36 7.51
N ILE A 99 0.49 5.09 6.43
CA ILE A 99 1.96 5.10 6.43
C ILE A 99 2.50 6.50 6.77
N ALA A 100 1.91 7.56 6.21
CA ALA A 100 2.31 8.94 6.54
C ALA A 100 2.07 9.27 8.02
N ALA A 101 0.98 8.78 8.62
CA ALA A 101 0.70 8.96 10.04
C ALA A 101 1.71 8.18 10.91
N VAL A 102 2.02 6.93 10.56
CA VAL A 102 3.01 6.10 11.26
C VAL A 102 4.41 6.70 11.18
N ALA A 103 4.83 7.15 10.00
CA ALA A 103 6.13 7.79 9.79
C ALA A 103 6.28 9.05 10.66
N ARG A 104 5.23 9.86 10.74
CA ARG A 104 5.20 11.07 11.58
C ARG A 104 5.24 10.74 13.07
N GLU A 105 4.43 9.78 13.51
CA GLU A 105 4.35 9.37 14.91
C GLU A 105 5.67 8.80 15.43
N LYS A 106 6.34 7.99 14.60
CA LYS A 106 7.59 7.30 14.98
C LYS A 106 8.85 8.08 14.62
N GLY A 107 8.76 9.13 13.81
CA GLY A 107 9.91 9.88 13.33
C GLY A 107 10.82 9.09 12.38
N ILE A 108 10.25 8.20 11.58
CA ILE A 108 10.98 7.34 10.61
C ILE A 108 10.68 7.75 9.16
N ASP A 109 11.47 7.24 8.21
CA ASP A 109 11.24 7.49 6.79
C ASP A 109 10.00 6.72 6.25
N PHE A 110 9.52 7.12 5.06
CA PHE A 110 8.35 6.47 4.45
C PHE A 110 8.59 5.02 4.03
N ALA A 111 9.82 4.65 3.65
CA ALA A 111 10.11 3.28 3.26
C ALA A 111 10.05 2.33 4.46
N ASP A 112 10.64 2.73 5.59
CA ASP A 112 10.61 1.98 6.84
C ASP A 112 9.16 1.84 7.36
N ALA A 113 8.40 2.94 7.39
CA ALA A 113 6.99 2.92 7.78
C ALA A 113 6.13 2.05 6.83
N LEU A 114 6.39 2.09 5.52
CA LEU A 114 5.70 1.27 4.53
C LEU A 114 5.94 -0.21 4.79
N VAL A 115 7.20 -0.63 4.93
CA VAL A 115 7.55 -2.03 5.21
C VAL A 115 6.89 -2.49 6.50
N GLU A 116 6.88 -1.66 7.55
CA GLU A 116 6.25 -2.00 8.81
C GLU A 116 4.73 -2.18 8.67
N VAL A 117 4.04 -1.22 8.04
CA VAL A 117 2.58 -1.25 7.88
C VAL A 117 2.14 -2.44 7.05
N TYR A 118 2.77 -2.70 5.90
CA TYR A 118 2.39 -3.83 5.03
C TYR A 118 2.69 -5.20 5.65
N ASN A 119 3.63 -5.30 6.59
CA ASN A 119 3.89 -6.53 7.34
C ASN A 119 3.07 -6.64 8.63
N SER A 120 2.21 -5.68 8.94
CA SER A 120 1.36 -5.70 10.13
C SER A 120 0.01 -6.37 9.89
N TRP A 121 -0.69 -6.69 10.98
CA TRP A 121 -2.01 -7.32 10.95
C TRP A 121 -3.07 -6.50 10.21
N ILE A 122 -2.94 -5.16 10.19
CA ILE A 122 -3.95 -4.29 9.60
C ILE A 122 -3.96 -4.41 8.08
N ALA A 123 -2.82 -4.77 7.47
CA ALA A 123 -2.73 -4.99 6.03
C ALA A 123 -3.66 -6.12 5.58
N ASP A 124 -3.80 -7.20 6.36
CA ASP A 124 -4.75 -8.28 6.04
C ASP A 124 -6.20 -7.81 6.06
N LYS A 125 -6.52 -6.83 6.92
CA LYS A 125 -7.86 -6.24 7.01
C LYS A 125 -8.13 -5.18 5.95
N LEU A 126 -7.10 -4.48 5.48
CA LEU A 126 -7.22 -3.50 4.40
C LEU A 126 -7.24 -4.18 3.02
N ASP A 127 -6.50 -5.28 2.86
CA ASP A 127 -6.44 -6.07 1.63
C ASP A 127 -7.67 -6.98 1.46
N ASP A 128 -8.39 -7.32 2.54
CA ASP A 128 -9.68 -8.02 2.44
C ASP A 128 -10.82 -7.02 2.16
N TYR A 129 -11.27 -6.93 0.92
CA TYR A 129 -12.37 -6.01 0.54
C TYR A 129 -13.75 -6.39 1.08
N ASN A 130 -13.85 -7.51 1.82
CA ASN A 130 -15.04 -7.83 2.59
C ASN A 130 -14.97 -7.33 4.04
N SER A 131 -13.81 -6.82 4.46
CA SER A 131 -13.59 -6.19 5.76
C SER A 131 -14.12 -4.74 5.76
N SER A 132 -14.71 -4.31 6.87
CA SER A 132 -15.15 -2.91 7.02
C SER A 132 -13.97 -1.94 7.14
N MET A 133 -12.77 -2.42 7.51
CA MET A 133 -11.60 -1.59 7.85
C MET A 133 -11.25 -0.57 6.76
N PHE A 134 -11.38 -0.93 5.49
CA PHE A 134 -11.13 -0.02 4.36
C PHE A 134 -12.08 1.19 4.35
N PHE A 135 -13.33 1.02 4.79
CA PHE A 135 -14.36 2.06 4.79
C PHE A 135 -14.32 2.95 6.02
N GLU A 136 -13.49 2.59 7.01
CA GLU A 136 -13.34 3.38 8.23
C GLU A 136 -12.58 4.68 7.99
N ASN A 137 -12.76 5.63 8.91
CA ASN A 137 -12.04 6.89 8.82
C ASN A 137 -10.53 6.72 9.11
N PRO A 138 -9.66 7.60 8.56
CA PRO A 138 -8.22 7.47 8.73
C PRO A 138 -7.74 7.42 10.19
N ASP A 139 -8.37 8.19 11.08
CA ASP A 139 -8.01 8.22 12.50
C ASP A 139 -8.29 6.87 13.17
N TYR A 140 -9.44 6.26 12.87
CA TYR A 140 -9.78 4.93 13.37
C TYR A 140 -8.78 3.88 12.90
N ILE A 141 -8.41 3.88 11.61
CA ILE A 141 -7.44 2.94 11.05
C ILE A 141 -6.09 3.10 11.75
N PHE A 142 -5.64 4.34 11.92
CA PHE A 142 -4.37 4.64 12.59
C PHE A 142 -4.37 4.24 14.06
N GLN A 143 -5.41 4.57 14.82
CA GLN A 143 -5.52 4.19 16.22
C GLN A 143 -5.66 2.68 16.41
N SER A 144 -6.38 2.00 15.51
CA SER A 144 -6.43 0.53 15.49
C SER A 144 -5.04 -0.06 15.24
N TYR A 145 -4.29 0.46 14.26
CA TYR A 145 -2.92 0.04 13.99
C TYR A 145 -2.03 0.17 15.24
N LEU A 146 -2.07 1.31 15.93
CA LEU A 146 -1.33 1.51 17.19
C LEU A 146 -1.77 0.55 18.30
N ALA A 147 -3.07 0.27 18.40
CA ALA A 147 -3.63 -0.65 19.39
C ALA A 147 -3.30 -2.13 19.09
N GLY A 148 -2.85 -2.47 17.88
CA GLY A 148 -2.58 -3.84 17.46
C GLY A 148 -3.85 -4.68 17.16
N GLN A 149 -5.02 -4.05 17.16
CA GLN A 149 -6.32 -4.70 16.92
C GLN A 149 -7.39 -3.66 16.51
N PRO A 150 -8.51 -4.08 15.89
CA PRO A 150 -9.63 -3.18 15.63
C PRO A 150 -10.16 -2.60 16.95
N LEU A 151 -10.36 -1.28 16.99
CA LEU A 151 -11.00 -0.66 18.16
C LEU A 151 -12.47 -1.08 18.23
N ILE A 152 -12.94 -1.39 19.43
CA ILE A 152 -14.35 -1.65 19.72
C ILE A 152 -14.91 -0.36 20.31
N PHE A 153 -15.87 0.25 19.64
CA PHE A 153 -16.67 1.34 20.20
C PHE A 153 -18.01 0.81 20.71
#